data_AF-D8P2C7-F1
#
_entry.id   AF-D8P2C7-F1
#
_cell.length_a   1.000
_cell.length_b   1.000
_cell.length_c   1.000
_cell.angle_alpha   90.00
_cell.angle_beta   90.00
_cell.angle_gamma   90.00
#
_symmetry.space_group_name_H-M   'P 1'
#
loop_
_entity.id
_entity.type
_entity.pdbx_description
1 polymer ?
#
loop_
_entity_poly.entity_id
_entity_poly.type
_entity_poly.pdbx_seq_one_letter_code
_entity_poly.pdbx_strand_id
1 'polypeptide(L)'
;MKFSSLRHPPRTQSIWRAVLAGVITHPLIAMTLSLVYGVIRPFVWAAIYAEPSRPDAWSPNGGEWLVLQGISFIASILAGAAAAYWSPSKPTVPIGLLICLSFVLLLCGQFPLDTSTFRNALYSLHTPMGLVVGAVALLRWQAASKHLTVPSSR
;
A
#
# COMPACT_ATOMS: atom_id res chain seq x y z
N MET A 1 18.98 5.21 -7.00
CA MET A 1 18.08 6.08 -7.80
C MET A 1 17.98 7.44 -7.11
N LYS A 2 18.10 8.57 -7.84
CA LYS A 2 17.93 9.90 -7.24
C LYS A 2 16.43 10.17 -7.04
N PHE A 3 16.02 10.56 -5.83
CA PHE A 3 14.61 10.92 -5.52
C PHE A 3 14.06 12.03 -6.43
N SER A 4 14.93 12.87 -7.00
CA SER A 4 14.57 13.86 -8.00
C SER A 4 13.95 13.27 -9.27
N SER A 5 14.25 12.01 -9.61
CA SER A 5 13.68 11.31 -10.76
C SER A 5 12.19 11.04 -10.61
N LEU A 6 11.67 10.91 -9.39
CA LEU A 6 10.25 10.64 -9.13
C LEU A 6 9.36 11.89 -9.33
N ARG A 7 9.98 13.07 -9.45
CA ARG A 7 9.25 14.32 -9.73
C ARG A 7 8.69 14.37 -11.14
N HIS A 8 9.31 13.64 -12.07
CA HIS A 8 8.92 13.63 -13.47
C HIS A 8 8.32 12.27 -13.80
N PRO A 9 7.07 12.21 -14.28
CA PRO A 9 6.52 10.95 -14.75
C PRO A 9 7.34 10.37 -15.90
N PRO A 10 7.28 9.04 -16.10
CA PRO A 10 7.99 8.38 -17.19
C PRO A 10 7.44 8.83 -18.55
N ARG A 11 8.30 8.84 -19.58
CA ARG A 11 7.96 9.29 -20.95
C ARG A 11 6.79 8.52 -21.58
N THR A 12 6.61 7.26 -21.20
CA THR A 12 5.54 6.39 -21.70
C THR A 12 4.60 6.01 -20.56
N GLN A 13 3.43 6.65 -20.51
CA GLN A 13 2.39 6.36 -19.53
C GLN A 13 1.26 5.57 -20.18
N SER A 14 0.71 4.60 -19.47
CA SER A 14 -0.48 3.87 -19.92
C SER A 14 -1.25 3.29 -18.75
N ILE A 15 -2.56 3.13 -18.93
CA ILE A 15 -3.45 2.56 -17.90
C ILE A 15 -2.98 1.17 -17.49
N TRP A 16 -2.64 0.31 -18.46
CA TRP A 16 -2.19 -1.06 -18.18
C TRP A 16 -0.85 -1.12 -17.43
N ARG A 17 0.09 -0.21 -17.73
CA ARG A 17 1.35 -0.13 -16.98
C ARG A 17 1.14 0.36 -15.56
N ALA A 18 0.24 1.30 -15.35
CA ALA A 18 -0.15 1.76 -14.02
C ALA A 18 -0.77 0.63 -13.18
N VAL A 19 -1.72 -0.12 -13.76
CA VAL A 19 -2.33 -1.29 -13.11
C VAL A 19 -1.26 -2.34 -12.81
N LEU A 20 -0.43 -2.70 -13.79
CA LEU A 20 0.64 -3.69 -13.61
C LEU A 20 1.63 -3.26 -12.53
N ALA A 21 2.02 -1.99 -12.51
CA ALA A 21 2.89 -1.44 -11.48
C ALA A 21 2.26 -1.59 -10.09
N GLY A 22 0.98 -1.25 -9.92
CA GLY A 22 0.26 -1.45 -8.65
C GLY A 22 0.20 -2.92 -8.24
N VAL A 23 -0.21 -3.81 -9.16
CA VAL A 23 -0.34 -5.26 -8.92
C VAL A 23 0.98 -5.91 -8.51
N ILE A 24 2.11 -5.48 -9.09
CA ILE A 24 3.44 -6.01 -8.75
C ILE A 24 3.99 -5.36 -7.47
N THR A 25 3.82 -4.05 -7.31
CA THR A 25 4.38 -3.32 -6.17
C THR A 25 3.78 -3.80 -4.85
N HIS A 26 2.46 -4.02 -4.79
CA HIS A 26 1.81 -4.44 -3.55
C HIS A 26 2.41 -5.72 -2.93
N PRO A 27 2.42 -6.89 -3.61
CA PRO A 27 2.95 -8.12 -3.03
C PRO A 27 4.45 -8.04 -2.75
N LEU A 28 5.24 -7.35 -3.57
CA LEU A 28 6.68 -7.19 -3.33
C LEU A 28 6.97 -6.42 -2.04
N ILE A 29 6.27 -5.31 -1.83
CA ILE A 29 6.42 -4.50 -0.61
C ILE A 29 5.88 -5.26 0.60
N ALA A 30 4.68 -5.86 0.49
CA ALA A 30 4.09 -6.64 1.57
C ALA A 30 5.01 -7.80 1.99
N MET A 31 5.58 -8.53 1.03
CA MET A 31 6.52 -9.63 1.28
C MET A 31 7.80 -9.12 1.96
N THR A 32 8.36 -8.02 1.45
CA THR A 32 9.59 -7.44 2.01
C THR A 32 9.38 -6.96 3.45
N LEU A 33 8.30 -6.21 3.71
CA LEU A 33 7.97 -5.73 5.05
C LEU A 33 7.61 -6.89 6.00
N SER A 34 6.94 -7.93 5.51
CA SER A 34 6.62 -9.12 6.31
C SER A 34 7.88 -9.90 6.67
N LEU A 35 8.86 -9.99 5.77
CA LEU A 35 10.15 -10.63 6.04
C LEU A 35 10.95 -9.82 7.07
N VAL A 36 11.02 -8.50 6.91
CA VAL A 36 11.66 -7.60 7.89
C VAL A 36 10.97 -7.75 9.24
N TYR A 37 9.63 -7.71 9.26
CA TYR A 37 8.86 -7.92 10.48
C TYR A 37 9.16 -9.27 11.11
N GLY A 38 9.17 -10.36 10.34
CA GLY A 38 9.49 -11.70 10.83
C GLY A 38 10.85 -11.78 11.53
N VAL A 39 11.86 -11.06 11.05
CA VAL A 39 13.19 -10.98 11.69
C VAL A 39 13.14 -10.20 13.00
N ILE A 40 12.43 -9.07 13.05
CA ILE A 40 12.36 -8.23 14.26
C ILE A 40 11.28 -8.67 15.25
N ARG A 41 10.37 -9.56 14.84
CA ARG A 41 9.19 -9.99 15.57
C ARG A 41 9.48 -10.51 16.97
N PRO A 42 10.52 -11.34 17.22
CA PRO A 42 10.83 -11.79 18.58
C PRO A 42 11.11 -10.62 19.54
N PHE A 43 11.75 -9.55 19.05
CA PHE A 43 12.05 -8.36 19.85
C PHE A 43 10.80 -7.51 20.10
N VAL A 44 9.97 -7.31 19.07
CA VAL A 44 8.69 -6.59 19.20
C VAL A 44 7.77 -7.32 20.17
N TRP A 45 7.70 -8.65 20.08
CA TRP A 45 6.88 -9.47 20.95
C TRP A 45 7.38 -9.43 22.40
N ALA A 46 8.68 -9.61 22.63
CA ALA A 46 9.27 -9.50 23.95
C ALA A 46 9.04 -8.11 24.58
N ALA A 47 9.12 -7.04 23.77
CA ALA A 47 8.89 -5.67 24.24
C ALA A 47 7.43 -5.39 24.62
N ILE A 48 6.46 -5.95 23.90
CA ILE A 48 5.03 -5.70 24.14
C ILE A 48 4.46 -6.64 25.22
N TYR A 49 4.83 -7.92 25.18
CA TYR A 49 4.18 -8.97 25.97
C TYR A 49 5.07 -9.55 27.07
N ALA A 50 6.36 -9.20 27.13
CA ALA A 50 7.32 -9.76 28.09
C ALA A 50 7.43 -11.31 28.07
N GLU A 51 7.01 -11.93 26.97
CA GLU A 51 7.03 -13.39 26.77
C GLU A 51 7.88 -13.75 25.53
N PRO A 52 8.32 -15.01 25.39
CA PRO A 52 8.87 -15.51 24.12
C PRO A 52 7.82 -15.51 23.01
N SER A 53 8.24 -15.26 21.76
CA SER A 53 7.33 -15.27 20.61
C SER A 53 6.72 -16.65 20.36
N ARG A 54 5.40 -16.71 20.12
CA ARG A 54 4.69 -17.97 19.83
C ARG A 54 4.57 -18.26 18.32
N PRO A 55 4.53 -19.53 17.91
CA PRO A 55 4.47 -19.92 16.49
C PRO A 55 3.13 -19.60 15.80
N ASP A 56 2.03 -19.44 16.54
CA ASP A 56 0.65 -19.24 16.08
C ASP A 56 0.23 -17.77 15.91
N ALA A 57 1.12 -16.82 16.20
CA ALA A 57 0.74 -15.41 16.26
C ALA A 57 0.52 -14.72 14.89
N TRP A 58 0.75 -15.42 13.77
CA TRP A 58 0.33 -15.00 12.42
C TRP A 58 -1.13 -15.30 12.10
N SER A 59 -1.89 -15.86 13.04
CA SER A 59 -3.31 -16.13 12.81
C SER A 59 -4.10 -14.82 12.62
N PRO A 60 -5.16 -14.82 11.78
CA PRO A 60 -6.05 -13.66 11.62
C PRO A 60 -6.69 -13.19 12.93
N ASN A 61 -6.78 -14.09 13.90
CA ASN A 61 -7.33 -13.83 15.23
C ASN A 61 -6.26 -13.53 16.29
N GLY A 62 -4.98 -13.60 15.92
CA GLY A 62 -3.84 -13.37 16.81
C GLY A 62 -3.64 -11.91 17.18
N GLY A 63 -2.79 -11.67 18.18
CA GLY A 63 -2.44 -10.32 18.66
C GLY A 63 -1.70 -9.46 17.63
N GLU A 64 -1.09 -10.07 16.62
CA GLU A 64 -0.30 -9.36 15.59
C GLU A 64 -1.11 -9.03 14.33
N TRP A 65 -2.40 -9.39 14.28
CA TRP A 65 -3.23 -9.17 13.09
C TRP A 65 -3.20 -7.70 12.63
N LEU A 66 -3.19 -6.75 13.57
CA LEU A 66 -3.18 -5.32 13.28
C LEU A 66 -1.84 -4.86 12.69
N VAL A 67 -0.74 -5.51 13.08
CA VAL A 67 0.59 -5.23 12.52
C VAL A 67 0.64 -5.70 11.06
N LEU A 68 0.13 -6.90 10.78
CA LEU A 68 0.04 -7.43 9.41
C LEU A 68 -0.88 -6.56 8.54
N GLN A 69 -1.98 -6.06 9.09
CA GLN A 69 -2.83 -5.09 8.42
C GLN A 69 -2.11 -3.77 8.15
N GLY A 70 -1.33 -3.27 9.11
CA GLY A 70 -0.49 -2.09 8.92
C GLY A 70 0.52 -2.26 7.79
N ILE A 71 1.16 -3.43 7.71
CA ILE A 71 2.07 -3.78 6.62
C ILE A 71 1.33 -3.78 5.27
N SER A 72 0.18 -4.45 5.19
CA SER A 72 -0.65 -4.49 3.98
C SER A 72 -1.11 -3.09 3.55
N PHE A 73 -1.49 -2.25 4.52
CA PHE A 73 -1.89 -0.87 4.27
C PHE A 73 -0.74 -0.03 3.71
N ILE A 74 0.46 -0.13 4.27
CA ILE A 74 1.66 0.56 3.75
C ILE A 74 1.99 0.06 2.33
N ALA A 75 1.90 -1.25 2.09
CA ALA A 75 2.09 -1.82 0.76
C ALA A 75 1.06 -1.27 -0.25
N SER A 76 -0.19 -1.10 0.18
CA SER A 76 -1.26 -0.49 -0.62
C SER A 76 -1.01 0.98 -0.93
N ILE A 77 -0.49 1.76 0.03
CA ILE A 77 -0.06 3.14 -0.22
C ILE A 77 1.02 3.19 -1.30
N LEU A 78 2.06 2.36 -1.18
CA LEU A 78 3.15 2.36 -2.16
C LEU A 78 2.69 1.84 -3.53
N ALA A 79 1.79 0.87 -3.57
CA ALA A 79 1.16 0.41 -4.80
C ALA A 79 0.31 1.50 -5.48
N GLY A 80 -0.45 2.27 -4.69
CA GLY A 80 -1.24 3.40 -5.18
C GLY A 80 -0.37 4.52 -5.74
N ALA A 81 0.72 4.85 -5.05
CA ALA A 81 1.71 5.81 -5.52
C ALA A 81 2.38 5.32 -6.81
N ALA A 82 2.81 4.05 -6.87
CA ALA A 82 3.37 3.46 -8.08
C ALA A 82 2.37 3.54 -9.24
N ALA A 83 1.13 3.08 -9.06
CA ALA A 83 0.10 3.16 -10.09
C ALA A 83 -0.11 4.60 -10.59
N ALA A 84 -0.17 5.57 -9.68
CA ALA A 84 -0.31 6.98 -10.05
C ALA A 84 0.90 7.52 -10.84
N TYR A 85 2.12 7.08 -10.52
CA TYR A 85 3.34 7.49 -11.21
C TYR A 85 3.36 7.07 -12.70
N TRP A 86 2.93 5.84 -13.00
CA TRP A 86 2.85 5.32 -14.37
C TRP A 86 1.53 5.62 -15.09
N SER A 87 0.58 6.25 -14.41
CA SER A 87 -0.72 6.59 -14.95
C SER A 87 -0.67 7.78 -15.92
N PRO A 88 -1.53 7.82 -16.95
CA PRO A 88 -1.84 9.07 -17.67
C PRO A 88 -2.32 10.18 -16.70
N SER A 89 -2.45 11.40 -17.21
CA SER A 89 -2.71 12.65 -16.46
C SER A 89 -3.82 12.60 -15.40
N LYS A 90 -4.73 11.62 -15.44
CA LYS A 90 -5.72 11.33 -14.40
C LYS A 90 -5.65 9.85 -13.97
N PRO A 91 -5.21 9.54 -12.73
CA PRO A 91 -5.10 8.16 -12.25
C PRO A 91 -6.41 7.51 -11.81
N THR A 92 -7.55 8.17 -11.99
CA THR A 92 -8.85 7.65 -11.54
C THR A 92 -9.16 6.26 -12.11
N VAL A 93 -8.89 6.04 -13.40
CA VAL A 93 -9.18 4.76 -14.07
C VAL A 93 -8.30 3.62 -13.53
N PRO A 94 -6.95 3.70 -13.57
CA PRO A 94 -6.13 2.60 -13.07
C PRO A 94 -6.31 2.34 -11.56
N ILE A 95 -6.51 3.39 -10.75
CA ILE A 95 -6.79 3.23 -9.32
C ILE A 95 -8.16 2.57 -9.11
N GLY A 96 -9.19 2.98 -9.85
CA GLY A 96 -10.51 2.35 -9.82
C GLY A 96 -10.47 0.86 -10.20
N LEU A 97 -9.67 0.50 -11.20
CA LEU A 97 -9.45 -0.90 -11.59
C LEU A 97 -8.75 -1.70 -10.49
N LEU A 98 -7.73 -1.13 -9.84
CA LEU A 98 -7.04 -1.79 -8.72
C LEU A 98 -7.95 -1.97 -7.50
N ILE A 99 -8.80 -0.97 -7.20
CA ILE A 99 -9.82 -1.07 -6.15
C ILE A 99 -10.82 -2.19 -6.49
N CYS A 100 -11.35 -2.21 -7.71
CA CYS A 100 -12.26 -3.26 -8.17
C CYS A 100 -11.62 -4.65 -8.06
N LEU A 101 -10.37 -4.79 -8.54
CA LEU A 101 -9.60 -6.02 -8.41
C LEU A 101 -9.42 -6.42 -6.94
N SER A 102 -9.14 -5.46 -6.04
CA SER A 102 -9.00 -5.76 -4.60
C SER A 102 -10.28 -6.31 -3.99
N PHE A 103 -11.46 -5.81 -4.39
CA PHE A 103 -12.74 -6.36 -3.94
C PHE A 103 -13.01 -7.75 -4.52
N VAL A 104 -12.68 -7.98 -5.80
CA VAL A 104 -12.81 -9.32 -6.41
C VAL A 104 -11.92 -10.32 -5.68
N LEU A 105 -10.67 -9.97 -5.40
CA LEU A 105 -9.75 -10.83 -4.64
C LEU A 105 -10.22 -11.05 -3.21
N LEU A 106 -10.83 -10.04 -2.58
CA LEU A 106 -11.42 -10.17 -1.25
C LEU A 106 -12.58 -11.17 -1.25
N LEU A 107 -13.46 -11.14 -2.26
CA LEU A 107 -14.58 -12.08 -2.40
C LEU A 107 -14.12 -13.51 -2.70
N CYS A 108 -13.00 -13.67 -3.38
CA CYS A 108 -12.37 -14.98 -3.63
C CYS A 108 -11.50 -15.47 -2.46
N GLY A 109 -11.21 -14.61 -1.49
CA GLY A 109 -10.36 -14.91 -0.34
C GLY A 109 -11.15 -15.47 0.86
N GLN A 110 -10.41 -15.99 1.84
CA GLN A 110 -11.00 -16.36 3.13
C GLN A 110 -11.23 -15.10 3.97
N PHE A 111 -12.47 -14.61 3.98
CA PHE A 111 -12.87 -13.48 4.80
C PHE A 111 -13.15 -13.94 6.25
N PRO A 112 -12.53 -13.34 7.27
CA PRO A 112 -12.71 -13.76 8.67
C PRO A 112 -14.08 -13.29 9.22
N LEU A 113 -15.15 -13.97 8.82
CA LEU A 113 -16.54 -13.63 9.15
C LEU A 113 -16.85 -13.69 10.65
N ASP A 114 -16.12 -14.50 11.41
CA ASP A 114 -16.32 -14.69 12.86
C ASP A 114 -15.77 -13.54 13.73
N THR A 115 -15.33 -12.44 13.12
CA THR A 115 -14.73 -11.30 13.82
C THR A 115 -15.66 -10.09 13.92
N SER A 116 -15.32 -9.16 14.82
CA SER A 116 -16.07 -7.91 15.00
C SER A 116 -16.25 -7.14 13.68
N THR A 117 -17.38 -6.45 13.52
CA THR A 117 -17.67 -5.58 12.35
C THR A 117 -16.55 -4.59 12.05
N PHE A 118 -15.89 -4.05 13.09
CA PHE A 118 -14.76 -3.15 12.96
C PHE A 118 -13.54 -3.82 12.27
N ARG A 119 -13.19 -5.05 12.66
CA ARG A 119 -12.12 -5.83 12.02
C ARG A 119 -12.45 -6.12 10.56
N ASN A 120 -13.69 -6.49 10.26
CA ASN A 120 -14.17 -6.73 8.89
C ASN A 120 -14.08 -5.45 8.04
N ALA A 121 -14.42 -4.29 8.60
CA ALA A 121 -14.27 -3.01 7.92
C ALA A 121 -12.79 -2.69 7.64
N LEU A 122 -11.89 -2.86 8.62
CA LEU A 122 -10.45 -2.67 8.39
C LEU A 122 -9.91 -3.65 7.33
N TYR A 123 -10.29 -4.93 7.43
CA TYR A 123 -9.87 -5.97 6.50
C TYR A 123 -10.33 -5.66 5.06
N SER A 124 -11.54 -5.14 4.87
CA SER A 124 -12.06 -4.84 3.53
C SER A 124 -11.56 -3.50 2.98
N LEU A 125 -11.34 -2.50 3.84
CA LEU A 125 -11.08 -1.12 3.40
C LEU A 125 -9.60 -0.75 3.36
N HIS A 126 -8.71 -1.47 4.04
CA HIS A 126 -7.30 -1.08 4.09
C HIS A 126 -6.66 -0.99 2.70
N THR A 127 -6.85 -1.98 1.83
CA THR A 127 -6.29 -1.96 0.47
C THR A 127 -6.84 -0.81 -0.38
N PRO A 128 -8.16 -0.65 -0.56
CA PRO A 128 -8.68 0.44 -1.39
C PRO A 128 -8.34 1.82 -0.82
N MET A 129 -8.39 2.00 0.50
CA MET A 129 -8.00 3.27 1.12
C MET A 129 -6.51 3.55 0.90
N GLY A 130 -5.64 2.56 1.10
CA GLY A 130 -4.19 2.71 0.89
C GLY A 130 -3.87 3.13 -0.54
N LEU A 131 -4.48 2.48 -1.53
CA LEU A 131 -4.32 2.82 -2.94
C LEU A 131 -4.68 4.29 -3.24
N VAL A 132 -5.81 4.76 -2.72
CA VAL A 132 -6.26 6.15 -2.91
C VAL A 132 -5.30 7.13 -2.23
N VAL A 133 -4.93 6.86 -0.97
CA VAL A 133 -4.03 7.71 -0.19
C VAL A 133 -2.68 7.84 -0.89
N GLY A 134 -2.10 6.73 -1.34
CA GLY A 134 -0.83 6.71 -2.07
C GLY A 134 -0.86 7.51 -3.37
N ALA A 135 -1.92 7.33 -4.16
CA ALA A 135 -2.09 8.06 -5.41
C ALA A 135 -2.22 9.58 -5.17
N VAL A 136 -3.06 9.99 -4.21
CA VAL A 136 -3.27 11.40 -3.89
C VAL A 136 -2.00 12.04 -3.32
N ALA A 137 -1.29 11.34 -2.43
CA ALA A 137 -0.05 11.84 -1.83
C ALA A 137 1.01 12.12 -2.91
N LEU A 138 1.22 11.20 -3.85
CA LEU A 138 2.17 11.39 -4.93
C LEU A 138 1.78 12.56 -5.84
N LEU A 139 0.51 12.65 -6.24
CA LEU A 139 0.03 13.73 -7.10
C LEU A 139 0.21 15.11 -6.44
N ARG A 140 -0.12 15.22 -5.15
CA ARG A 140 0.07 16.46 -4.38
C ARG A 140 1.54 16.85 -4.29
N TRP A 141 2.41 15.87 -4.04
CA TRP A 141 3.86 16.11 -3.98
C TRP A 141 4.43 16.57 -5.33
N GLN A 142 3.99 15.97 -6.44
CA GLN A 142 4.40 16.37 -7.79
C GLN A 142 3.87 17.78 -8.15
N ALA A 143 2.63 18.10 -7.77
CA ALA A 143 2.05 19.43 -7.97
C ALA A 143 2.84 20.51 -7.21
N ALA A 144 3.10 20.31 -5.92
CA ALA A 144 3.89 21.23 -5.10
C ALA A 144 5.31 21.43 -5.65
N SER A 145 5.92 20.36 -6.18
CA SER A 145 7.27 20.43 -6.75
C SER A 145 7.36 21.24 -8.03
N LYS A 146 6.29 21.29 -8.85
CA LYS A 146 6.26 22.10 -10.08
C LYS A 146 6.26 23.60 -9.81
N HIS A 147 5.63 24.02 -8.71
CA HIS A 147 5.59 25.43 -8.31
C HIS A 147 6.96 25.97 -7.88
N LEU A 148 7.85 25.11 -7.37
CA LEU A 148 9.19 25.49 -6.92
C LEU A 148 10.21 25.64 -8.05
N THR A 149 9.89 25.18 -9.26
CA THR A 149 10.81 25.16 -10.41
C THR A 149 10.53 26.23 -11.46
N VAL A 150 9.52 27.09 -11.25
CA VAL A 150 9.34 28.28 -12.10
C VAL A 150 10.26 29.36 -11.56
N PRO A 151 11.37 29.71 -12.24
CA PRO A 151 12.17 30.85 -11.83
C PRO A 151 11.28 32.08 -11.93
N SER A 152 11.23 32.85 -10.85
CA SER A 152 10.69 34.20 -10.83
C SER A 152 11.55 35.07 -11.77
N SER A 153 11.31 35.00 -13.07
CA SER A 153 11.81 35.98 -14.02
C SER A 153 10.92 37.23 -13.92
N ARG A 154 11.26 38.11 -12.99
CA ARG A 154 10.94 39.53 -13.03
C ARG A 154 12.25 40.29 -12.97
#